data_AF-A0A2J6QL53-F1
#
_entry.id   AF-A0A2J6QL53-F1
#
_cell.length_a   1.000
_cell.length_b   1.000
_cell.length_c   1.000
_cell.angle_alpha   90.00
_cell.angle_beta   90.00
_cell.angle_gamma   90.00
#
_symmetry.space_group_name_H-M   'P 1'
#
loop_
_entity.id
_entity.type
_entity.pdbx_description
1 polymer ?
#
loop_
_entity_poly.entity_id
_entity_poly.type
_entity_poly.pdbx_seq_one_letter_code
_entity_poly.pdbx_strand_id
1 'polypeptide(L)'
;MADDKTAITSLLRSYQTALNASSTSSVLELYTSDGVFMAQNFSTAVGTEAIAAAYDKTFAMITLSVDFDIIEIVPMNGEYAFARTASAGKVQLKSGGESAEVNQELFVLRKENGDWKIARYCFSSTLPPH
;
A
#
# COMPACT_ATOMS: atom_id res chain seq x y z
N MET A 1 -21.20 4.69 -6.49
CA MET A 1 -20.46 3.89 -7.50
C MET A 1 -19.39 4.69 -8.22
N ALA A 2 -19.72 5.74 -9.00
CA ALA A 2 -18.69 6.61 -9.61
C ALA A 2 -17.86 7.34 -8.52
N ASP A 3 -18.56 7.87 -7.51
CA ASP A 3 -17.92 8.57 -6.38
C ASP A 3 -17.00 7.64 -5.56
N ASP A 4 -17.38 6.37 -5.38
CA ASP A 4 -16.55 5.39 -4.67
C ASP A 4 -15.24 5.12 -5.41
N LYS A 5 -15.28 4.99 -6.75
CA LYS A 5 -14.05 4.81 -7.54
C LYS A 5 -13.12 6.02 -7.43
N THR A 6 -13.67 7.23 -7.45
CA THR A 6 -12.90 8.46 -7.25
C THR A 6 -12.29 8.51 -5.85
N ALA A 7 -13.05 8.21 -4.80
CA ALA A 7 -12.56 8.21 -3.43
C ALA A 7 -11.47 7.15 -3.20
N ILE A 8 -11.64 5.94 -3.76
CA ILE A 8 -10.63 4.88 -3.74
C ILE A 8 -9.37 5.29 -4.51
N THR A 9 -9.52 5.96 -5.66
CA THR A 9 -8.38 6.48 -6.41
C THR A 9 -7.58 7.47 -5.54
N SER A 10 -8.26 8.39 -4.86
CA SER A 10 -7.63 9.32 -3.92
C SER A 10 -6.92 8.60 -2.77
N LEU A 11 -7.54 7.58 -2.18
CA LEU A 11 -6.92 6.75 -1.14
C LEU A 11 -5.60 6.13 -1.62
N LEU A 12 -5.59 5.51 -2.80
CA LEU A 12 -4.38 4.87 -3.35
C LEU A 12 -3.28 5.89 -3.67
N ARG A 13 -3.64 7.09 -4.14
CA ARG A 13 -2.68 8.19 -4.38
C ARG A 13 -2.13 8.77 -3.07
N SER A 14 -2.96 8.88 -2.04
CA SER A 14 -2.50 9.25 -0.69
C SER A 14 -1.53 8.21 -0.12
N TYR A 15 -1.80 6.93 -0.36
CA TYR A 15 -0.93 5.85 0.07
C TYR A 15 0.43 5.89 -0.66
N GLN A 16 0.45 6.05 -1.99
CA GLN A 16 1.68 6.29 -2.75
C GLN A 16 2.47 7.50 -2.21
N THR A 17 1.77 8.61 -1.92
CA THR A 17 2.39 9.82 -1.36
C THR A 17 3.03 9.54 0.01
N ALA A 18 2.34 8.81 0.88
CA ALA A 18 2.85 8.44 2.20
C ALA A 18 4.07 7.51 2.12
N LEU A 19 4.09 6.56 1.18
CA LEU A 19 5.25 5.70 0.91
C LEU A 19 6.46 6.53 0.46
N ASN A 20 6.28 7.42 -0.51
CA ASN A 20 7.35 8.28 -1.04
C ASN A 20 7.87 9.27 0.02
N ALA A 21 7.02 9.70 0.94
CA ALA A 21 7.40 10.53 2.09
C ALA A 21 8.07 9.75 3.22
N SER A 22 8.12 8.41 3.15
CA SER A 22 8.57 7.54 4.25
C SER A 22 7.85 7.83 5.57
N SER A 23 6.53 8.12 5.50
CA SER A 23 5.73 8.58 6.63
C SER A 23 4.83 7.46 7.18
N THR A 24 5.27 6.79 8.24
CA THR A 24 4.48 5.73 8.90
C THR A 24 3.14 6.26 9.39
N SER A 25 3.09 7.43 10.01
CA SER A 25 1.83 8.01 10.51
C SER A 25 0.82 8.23 9.38
N SER A 26 1.26 8.81 8.25
CA SER A 26 0.41 9.02 7.08
C SER A 26 -0.05 7.71 6.46
N VAL A 27 0.77 6.65 6.50
CA VAL A 27 0.34 5.32 6.05
C VAL A 27 -0.75 4.76 6.98
N LEU A 28 -0.56 4.84 8.30
CA LEU A 28 -1.49 4.26 9.28
C LEU A 28 -2.88 4.91 9.23
N GLU A 29 -2.97 6.21 8.94
CA GLU A 29 -4.25 6.92 8.77
C GLU A 29 -5.13 6.32 7.66
N LEU A 30 -4.51 5.67 6.67
CA LEU A 30 -5.16 5.10 5.50
C LEU A 30 -5.63 3.65 5.71
N TYR A 31 -5.20 3.00 6.79
CA TYR A 31 -5.60 1.63 7.12
C TYR A 31 -6.83 1.60 8.03
N THR A 32 -7.60 0.51 7.95
CA THR A 32 -8.56 0.16 8.99
C THR A 32 -7.84 -0.23 10.28
N SER A 33 -8.52 -0.14 11.42
CA SER A 33 -7.94 -0.50 12.73
C SER A 33 -7.51 -1.97 12.82
N ASP A 34 -8.20 -2.85 12.08
CA ASP A 34 -7.90 -4.29 11.90
C ASP A 34 -7.15 -4.58 10.59
N GLY A 35 -6.43 -3.59 10.05
CA GLY A 35 -5.72 -3.69 8.79
C GLY A 35 -4.75 -4.87 8.75
N VAL A 36 -4.47 -5.39 7.55
CA VAL A 36 -3.46 -6.45 7.35
C VAL A 36 -2.52 -6.05 6.24
N PHE A 37 -1.23 -6.09 6.54
CA PHE A 37 -0.15 -5.86 5.59
C PHE A 37 0.64 -7.15 5.36
N MET A 38 0.70 -7.58 4.10
CA MET A 38 1.38 -8.80 3.66
C MET A 38 2.52 -8.42 2.73
N ALA A 39 3.66 -8.06 3.32
CA ALA A 39 4.88 -7.75 2.57
C ALA A 39 5.55 -9.02 2.04
N GLN A 40 6.07 -8.95 0.82
CA GLN A 40 6.81 -10.06 0.21
C GLN A 40 7.99 -10.48 1.11
N ASN A 41 8.14 -11.79 1.35
CA ASN A 41 9.21 -12.38 2.17
C ASN A 41 9.19 -12.02 3.68
N PHE A 42 8.14 -11.39 4.18
CA PHE A 42 7.98 -11.08 5.60
C PHE A 42 6.72 -11.71 6.18
N SER A 43 6.71 -11.90 7.50
CA SER A 43 5.50 -12.28 8.23
C SER A 43 4.41 -11.23 8.07
N THR A 44 3.16 -11.68 8.02
CA THR A 44 1.99 -10.81 7.98
C THR A 44 1.92 -9.91 9.22
N ALA A 45 1.72 -8.61 9.02
CA ALA A 45 1.46 -7.64 10.08
C ALA A 45 -0.05 -7.40 10.18
N VAL A 46 -0.62 -7.58 11.38
CA VAL A 46 -2.07 -7.48 11.64
C VAL A 46 -2.33 -6.41 12.70
N GLY A 47 -3.19 -5.45 12.38
CA GLY A 47 -3.56 -4.33 13.24
C GLY A 47 -2.54 -3.20 13.23
N THR A 48 -2.98 -2.04 13.73
CA THR A 48 -2.23 -0.76 13.67
C THR A 48 -0.80 -0.87 14.19
N GLU A 49 -0.58 -1.49 15.35
CA GLU A 49 0.75 -1.57 15.99
C GLU A 49 1.74 -2.41 15.16
N ALA A 50 1.30 -3.58 14.66
CA ALA A 50 2.17 -4.44 13.85
C ALA A 50 2.47 -3.80 12.49
N ILE A 51 1.48 -3.12 11.90
CA ILE A 51 1.66 -2.38 10.65
C ILE A 51 2.65 -1.22 10.85
N ALA A 52 2.53 -0.48 11.95
CA ALA A 52 3.45 0.61 12.29
C ALA A 52 4.89 0.09 12.36
N ALA A 53 5.12 -0.97 13.12
CA ALA A 53 6.44 -1.59 13.25
C ALA A 53 7.01 -2.07 11.91
N ALA A 54 6.16 -2.59 11.01
CA ALA A 54 6.58 -3.03 9.68
C ALA A 54 7.02 -1.85 8.78
N TYR A 55 6.26 -0.75 8.77
CA TYR A 55 6.64 0.44 8.00
C TYR A 55 7.85 1.17 8.61
N ASP A 56 7.92 1.31 9.93
CA ASP A 56 9.08 1.92 10.60
C ASP A 56 10.36 1.16 10.27
N LYS A 57 10.33 -0.17 10.34
CA LYS A 57 11.45 -1.01 9.94
C LYS A 57 11.80 -0.82 8.46
N THR A 58 10.79 -0.77 7.59
CA THR A 58 10.98 -0.57 6.15
C THR A 58 11.66 0.77 5.87
N PHE A 59 11.10 1.88 6.38
CA PHE A 59 11.61 3.23 6.15
C PHE A 59 12.95 3.52 6.84
N ALA A 60 13.28 2.78 7.90
CA ALA A 60 14.62 2.80 8.49
C ALA A 60 15.69 2.15 7.57
N MET A 61 15.30 1.19 6.73
CA MET A 61 16.22 0.48 5.83
C MET A 61 16.27 1.08 4.43
N ILE A 62 15.14 1.58 3.92
CA ILE A 62 15.01 2.02 2.51
C ILE A 62 14.23 3.33 2.38
N THR A 63 14.47 4.02 1.26
CA THR A 63 13.58 5.07 0.76
C THR A 63 12.98 4.60 -0.56
N LEU A 64 11.66 4.74 -0.66
CA LEU A 64 10.90 4.41 -1.86
C LEU A 64 10.67 5.67 -2.70
N SER A 65 10.76 5.52 -4.01
CA SER A 65 10.25 6.48 -4.97
C SER A 65 9.49 5.69 -6.03
N VAL A 66 8.18 5.57 -5.84
CA VAL A 66 7.30 4.70 -6.61
C VAL A 66 6.15 5.49 -7.23
N ASP A 67 5.69 5.04 -8.39
CA ASP A 67 4.46 5.50 -9.01
C ASP A 67 3.51 4.33 -9.22
N PHE A 68 2.24 4.53 -8.87
CA PHE A 68 1.21 3.51 -9.00
C PHE A 68 0.44 3.69 -10.31
N ASP A 69 0.33 2.61 -11.06
CA ASP A 69 -0.67 2.45 -12.11
C ASP A 69 -1.89 1.72 -11.55
N ILE A 70 -3.05 2.39 -11.56
CA ILE A 70 -4.29 1.83 -11.03
C ILE A 70 -5.00 1.09 -12.16
N ILE A 71 -4.86 -0.24 -12.15
CA ILE A 71 -5.33 -1.12 -13.22
C ILE A 71 -6.84 -1.32 -13.12
N GLU A 72 -7.34 -1.57 -11.92
CA GLU A 72 -8.77 -1.80 -11.69
C GLU A 72 -9.22 -1.36 -10.30
N ILE A 73 -10.46 -0.90 -10.23
CA ILE A 73 -11.21 -0.66 -9.00
C ILE A 73 -12.61 -1.25 -9.18
N VAL A 74 -12.98 -2.17 -8.31
CA VAL A 74 -14.25 -2.90 -8.35
C VAL A 74 -14.96 -2.77 -7.00
N PRO A 75 -15.93 -1.84 -6.88
CA PRO A 75 -16.86 -1.81 -5.75
C PRO A 75 -17.69 -3.10 -5.74
N MET A 76 -17.70 -3.81 -4.61
CA MET A 76 -18.45 -5.06 -4.44
C MET A 76 -19.83 -4.78 -3.82
N ASN A 77 -19.89 -3.84 -2.88
CA ASN A 77 -21.11 -3.31 -2.28
C ASN A 77 -20.85 -1.88 -1.74
N GLY A 78 -21.73 -1.36 -0.88
CA GLY A 78 -21.58 -0.01 -0.30
C GLY A 78 -20.42 0.15 0.68
N GLU A 79 -19.83 -0.95 1.14
CA GLU A 79 -18.83 -1.01 2.22
C GLU A 79 -17.48 -1.58 1.77
N TYR A 80 -17.45 -2.44 0.75
CA TYR A 80 -16.26 -3.15 0.30
C TYR A 80 -15.98 -2.93 -1.19
N ALA A 81 -14.69 -2.86 -1.50
CA ALA A 81 -14.17 -2.86 -2.85
C ALA A 81 -12.84 -3.61 -2.90
N PHE A 82 -12.41 -4.04 -4.08
CA PHE A 82 -11.01 -4.36 -4.31
C PHE A 82 -10.42 -3.45 -5.38
N ALA A 83 -9.10 -3.27 -5.31
CA ALA A 83 -8.34 -2.61 -6.35
C ALA A 83 -7.07 -3.40 -6.64
N ARG A 84 -6.63 -3.35 -7.90
CA ARG A 84 -5.38 -3.93 -8.33
C ARG A 84 -4.54 -2.84 -8.95
N THR A 85 -3.27 -2.79 -8.58
CA THR A 85 -2.32 -1.83 -9.12
C THR A 85 -1.08 -2.57 -9.62
N ALA A 86 -0.27 -1.86 -10.41
CA ALA A 86 1.14 -2.14 -10.56
C ALA A 86 1.91 -0.92 -10.07
N SER A 87 3.13 -1.13 -9.59
CA SER A 87 4.02 -0.03 -9.26
C SER A 87 5.38 -0.21 -9.90
N ALA A 88 5.97 0.93 -10.24
CA ALA A 88 7.33 0.99 -10.74
C ALA A 88 8.07 2.20 -10.16
N GLY A 89 9.36 2.03 -9.92
CA GLY A 89 10.16 3.07 -9.30
C GLY A 89 11.53 2.59 -8.87
N LYS A 90 11.96 3.11 -7.73
CA LYS A 90 13.29 2.88 -7.16
C LYS A 90 13.21 2.59 -5.68
N VAL A 91 14.05 1.66 -5.24
CA VAL A 91 14.38 1.43 -3.83
C VAL A 91 15.81 1.91 -3.59
N GLN A 92 15.97 2.93 -2.77
CA GLN A 92 17.28 3.40 -2.30
C GLN A 92 17.56 2.78 -0.93
N LEU A 93 18.61 1.97 -0.80
CA LEU A 93 19.05 1.46 0.50
C LEU A 93 19.69 2.60 1.30
N LYS A 94 19.36 2.72 2.58
CA LYS A 94 19.99 3.71 3.49
C LYS A 94 21.48 3.42 3.71
N SER A 95 21.90 2.16 3.56
CA SER A 95 23.31 1.74 3.57
C SER A 95 24.06 2.05 2.27
N GLY A 96 23.38 2.56 1.25
CA GLY A 96 23.93 2.82 -0.08
C GLY A 96 23.53 1.75 -1.11
N GLY A 97 23.48 2.16 -2.37
CA GLY A 97 22.99 1.35 -3.50
C GLY A 97 21.51 1.58 -3.81
N GLU A 98 21.13 1.37 -5.07
CA GLU A 98 19.78 1.57 -5.59
C GLU A 98 19.39 0.34 -6.42
N SER A 99 18.12 -0.07 -6.34
CA SER A 99 17.54 -1.09 -7.21
C SER A 99 16.22 -0.62 -7.80
N ALA A 100 15.79 -1.26 -8.89
CA ALA A 100 14.45 -1.07 -9.41
C ALA A 100 13.41 -1.56 -8.40
N GLU A 101 12.32 -0.83 -8.31
CA GLU A 101 11.08 -1.25 -7.66
C GLU A 101 10.10 -1.58 -8.77
N VAL A 102 9.62 -2.82 -8.83
CA VAL A 102 8.59 -3.25 -9.78
C VAL A 102 7.72 -4.31 -9.11
N ASN A 103 6.46 -3.97 -8.85
CA ASN A 103 5.53 -4.81 -8.13
C ASN A 103 4.15 -4.86 -8.82
N GLN A 104 3.37 -5.87 -8.43
CA GLN A 104 1.93 -5.91 -8.60
C GLN A 104 1.27 -6.03 -7.24
N GLU A 105 0.12 -5.37 -7.08
CA GLU A 105 -0.55 -5.23 -5.79
C GLU A 105 -2.03 -5.61 -5.84
N LEU A 106 -2.52 -6.12 -4.71
CA LEU A 106 -3.95 -6.30 -4.45
C LEU A 106 -4.34 -5.60 -3.15
N PHE A 107 -5.36 -4.76 -3.25
CA PHE A 107 -5.98 -4.07 -2.13
C PHE A 107 -7.40 -4.60 -1.94
N VAL A 108 -7.72 -5.00 -0.70
CA VAL A 108 -9.11 -5.08 -0.24
C VAL A 108 -9.37 -3.84 0.60
N LEU A 109 -10.41 -3.11 0.23
CA LEU A 109 -10.77 -1.82 0.77
C LEU A 109 -12.08 -1.94 1.52
N ARG A 110 -12.17 -1.27 2.66
CA ARG A 110 -13.38 -1.20 3.48
C ARG A 110 -13.67 0.24 3.85
N LYS A 111 -14.94 0.62 3.81
CA LYS A 111 -15.41 1.92 4.29
C LYS A 111 -15.53 1.89 5.82
N GLU A 112 -14.91 2.83 6.51
CA GLU A 112 -15.04 3.05 7.96
C GLU A 112 -15.48 4.49 8.20
N ASN A 113 -16.60 4.66 8.93
CA ASN A 113 -17.17 5.97 9.23
C ASN A 113 -17.41 6.87 8.00
N GLY A 114 -17.66 6.26 6.84
CA GLY A 114 -17.87 6.97 5.57
C GLY A 114 -16.63 7.06 4.68
N ASP A 115 -15.44 6.82 5.22
CA ASP A 115 -14.17 6.95 4.50
C ASP A 115 -13.64 5.60 4.02
N TRP A 116 -13.16 5.54 2.78
CA TRP A 116 -12.51 4.34 2.24
C TRP A 116 -11.11 4.18 2.87
N LYS A 117 -10.83 2.96 3.33
CA LYS A 117 -9.55 2.59 3.95
C LYS A 117 -9.02 1.26 3.43
N ILE A 118 -7.72 1.04 3.59
CA ILE A 118 -7.04 -0.21 3.28
C ILE A 118 -7.34 -1.21 4.39
N ALA A 119 -8.12 -2.25 4.07
CA ALA A 119 -8.37 -3.35 4.99
C ALA A 119 -7.31 -4.43 4.85
N ARG A 120 -6.99 -4.86 3.62
CA ARG A 120 -5.93 -5.84 3.35
C ARG A 120 -5.07 -5.34 2.20
N TYR A 121 -3.76 -5.46 2.33
CA TYR A 121 -2.81 -5.13 1.29
C TYR A 121 -1.78 -6.24 1.13
N CYS A 122 -1.62 -6.72 -0.11
CA CYS A 122 -0.61 -7.69 -0.50
C CYS A 122 0.08 -7.20 -1.76
N PHE A 123 1.38 -7.43 -1.87
CA PHE A 123 2.13 -7.15 -3.09
C PHE A 123 3.20 -8.22 -3.34
N SER A 124 3.63 -8.29 -4.60
CA SER A 124 4.70 -9.19 -5.02
C SER A 124 5.50 -8.57 -6.15
N SER A 125 6.81 -8.81 -6.16
CA SER A 125 7.66 -8.38 -7.26
C SER A 125 7.35 -9.15 -8.54
N THR A 126 7.37 -8.41 -9.64
CA THR A 126 7.26 -8.94 -11.00
C THR A 126 8.61 -9.01 -11.71
N LEU A 127 9.70 -8.63 -11.02
CA LEU A 127 11.04 -8.89 -11.51
C LEU A 127 11.29 -10.40 -11.62
N PRO A 128 12.00 -10.85 -12.66
CA PRO A 128 12.33 -12.26 -12.81
C PRO A 128 13.18 -12.74 -11.62
N PRO A 129 12.99 -14.00 -11.16
CA PRO A 129 13.86 -14.57 -10.16
C PRO A 129 15.31 -14.60 -10.66
N HIS A 130 16.25 -14.33 -9.75
CA HIS A 130 17.68 -14.45 -9.99
C HIS A 130 18.13 -15.92 -10.08
#